data_AF-A0A838WDG8-F1
#
_entry.id   AF-A0A838WDG8-F1
#
_cell.length_a   1.000
_cell.length_b   1.000
_cell.length_c   1.000
_cell.angle_alpha   90.00
_cell.angle_beta   90.00
_cell.angle_gamma   90.00
#
_symmetry.space_group_name_H-M   'P 1'
#
loop_
_entity.id
_entity.type
_entity.pdbx_description
1 polymer ?
#
loop_
_entity_poly.entity_id
_entity_poly.type
_entity_poly.pdbx_seq_one_letter_code
_entity_poly.pdbx_strand_id
1 'polypeptide(L)'
;MHTDRRGRDGEGGAPYLLKGELTFPRDRTALLVIDPVNDFLSEGGAAWEMTKNTVRLHNVVENLKRAIQGARERGIPVLFGPMAYTEEDYVHHELHRRSGINRIMFERKMFLAGSWGADFHPDLQPQGDDIVLLPHKGTDVFETDLPDHLQRLGVTHLVIAGMTANLCCEGTGRRATEEGYDVTFLSNAIGSESIPSYEASIHLNYPLIGNAVMKVDEFLAAVDASTEAPVPVRVGDTVRGSDHLEIGEVEKVVEASETHEAYMLVSRGVIFKTDTYIPLNAVVKHAGNEVFINVPRLVVGQMPWSEPTTRKERQEKQGPRAGEVERLYGSRSPSIHGR
;
A
#
# COMPACT_ATOMS: atom_id res chain seq x y z
N MET A 1 -2.88 36.30 46.36
CA MET A 1 -2.86 36.32 44.88
C MET A 1 -2.71 34.90 44.40
N HIS A 2 -3.74 34.40 43.74
CA HIS A 2 -3.96 33.02 43.35
C HIS A 2 -3.05 32.66 42.16
N THR A 3 -2.23 31.62 42.29
CA THR A 3 -1.52 31.00 41.17
C THR A 3 -2.45 29.98 40.52
N ASP A 4 -3.09 30.38 39.43
CA ASP A 4 -3.96 29.50 38.64
C ASP A 4 -3.11 28.63 37.71
N ARG A 5 -3.04 27.34 38.04
CA ARG A 5 -2.57 26.26 37.17
C ARG A 5 -3.73 25.82 36.26
N ARG A 6 -3.79 26.30 35.03
CA ARG A 6 -4.66 25.76 33.96
C ARG A 6 -4.06 26.06 32.59
N GLY A 7 -3.82 25.13 31.67
CA GLY A 7 -3.84 23.68 31.69
C GLY A 7 -2.80 23.16 30.70
N ARG A 8 -2.04 22.15 31.12
CA ARG A 8 -1.51 21.13 30.21
C ARG A 8 -2.69 20.23 29.94
N ASP A 9 -3.10 20.09 28.69
CA ASP A 9 -3.76 18.91 28.12
C ASP A 9 -3.88 19.16 26.61
N GLY A 10 -3.20 18.30 25.83
CA GLY A 10 -3.03 18.39 24.39
C GLY A 10 -1.87 17.48 23.98
N GLU A 11 -2.16 16.21 23.83
CA GLU A 11 -1.23 15.07 23.71
C GLU A 11 -0.27 15.15 22.52
N GLY A 12 1.03 15.00 22.80
CA GLY A 12 1.92 14.01 22.17
C GLY A 12 2.28 14.07 20.67
N GLY A 13 1.71 14.95 19.85
CA GLY A 13 2.06 15.03 18.43
C GLY A 13 3.42 15.69 18.18
N ALA A 14 4.25 15.13 17.30
CA ALA A 14 5.46 15.79 16.83
C ALA A 14 5.06 17.16 16.22
N PRO A 15 5.74 18.27 16.59
CA PRO A 15 5.27 19.62 16.29
C PRO A 15 5.21 19.99 14.80
N TYR A 16 5.78 19.14 13.94
CA TYR A 16 5.90 19.33 12.49
C TYR A 16 4.87 18.54 11.67
N LEU A 17 4.09 17.65 12.29
CA LEU A 17 2.99 16.97 11.59
C LEU A 17 1.86 17.97 11.31
N LEU A 18 1.24 17.87 10.13
CA LEU A 18 0.14 18.74 9.73
C LEU A 18 -0.97 18.71 10.79
N LYS A 19 -1.38 19.90 11.26
CA LYS A 19 -2.47 20.07 12.24
C LYS A 19 -3.85 20.21 11.57
N GLY A 20 -4.08 19.48 10.48
CA GLY A 20 -5.39 19.36 9.82
C GLY A 20 -6.04 18.03 10.17
N GLU A 21 -7.35 17.90 9.91
CA GLU A 21 -7.99 16.58 9.93
C GLU A 21 -7.35 15.73 8.81
N LEU A 22 -6.64 14.66 9.20
CA LEU A 22 -6.15 13.66 8.25
C LEU A 22 -7.36 12.93 7.68
N THR A 23 -7.54 12.98 6.36
CA THR A 23 -8.56 12.22 5.65
C THR A 23 -7.95 10.99 5.00
N PHE A 24 -8.71 9.91 4.94
CA PHE A 24 -8.33 8.67 4.27
C PHE A 24 -9.46 8.26 3.31
N PRO A 25 -9.49 8.84 2.10
CA PRO A 25 -10.49 8.50 1.09
C PRO A 25 -10.30 7.04 0.69
N ARG A 26 -11.33 6.21 0.92
CA ARG A 26 -11.23 4.74 0.81
C ARG A 26 -10.81 4.27 -0.59
N ASP A 27 -11.21 5.01 -1.61
CA ASP A 27 -10.92 4.79 -3.03
C ASP A 27 -9.52 5.25 -3.46
N ARG A 28 -8.79 5.97 -2.59
CA ARG A 28 -7.44 6.50 -2.85
C ARG A 28 -6.42 6.09 -1.79
N THR A 29 -6.85 5.27 -0.84
CA THR A 29 -6.02 4.76 0.25
C THR A 29 -5.68 3.31 0.00
N ALA A 30 -4.44 2.90 0.25
CA ALA A 30 -4.05 1.50 0.28
C ALA A 30 -3.25 1.17 1.55
N LEU A 31 -3.41 -0.05 2.05
CA LEU A 31 -2.59 -0.60 3.13
C LEU A 31 -1.49 -1.47 2.53
N LEU A 32 -0.23 -1.09 2.70
CA LEU A 32 0.94 -1.89 2.36
C LEU A 32 1.49 -2.58 3.61
N VAL A 33 1.45 -3.91 3.61
CA VAL A 33 1.98 -4.77 4.66
C VAL A 33 3.30 -5.38 4.18
N ILE A 34 4.40 -4.91 4.76
CA ILE A 34 5.76 -5.27 4.35
C ILE A 34 6.27 -6.43 5.20
N ASP A 35 6.78 -7.47 4.54
CA ASP A 35 7.41 -8.64 5.18
C ASP A 35 6.61 -9.30 6.34
N PRO A 36 5.29 -9.59 6.22
CA PRO A 36 4.53 -10.30 7.25
C PRO A 36 4.81 -11.81 7.22
N VAL A 37 6.09 -12.20 7.25
CA VAL A 37 6.58 -13.56 7.05
C VAL A 37 7.11 -14.21 8.32
N ASN A 38 7.16 -15.54 8.34
CA ASN A 38 7.53 -16.33 9.51
C ASN A 38 8.94 -16.02 10.04
N ASP A 39 9.89 -15.72 9.15
CA ASP A 39 11.28 -15.44 9.55
C ASP A 39 11.38 -14.30 10.57
N PHE A 40 10.49 -13.31 10.47
CA PHE A 40 10.40 -12.21 11.41
C PHE A 40 9.40 -12.42 12.54
N LEU A 41 8.26 -13.06 12.25
CA LEU A 41 7.08 -13.00 13.12
C LEU A 41 6.82 -14.28 13.91
N SER A 42 7.48 -15.38 13.58
CA SER A 42 7.20 -16.71 14.15
C SER A 42 8.39 -17.26 14.93
N GLU A 43 8.10 -17.94 16.04
CA GLU A 43 9.12 -18.68 16.77
C GLU A 43 9.74 -19.79 15.90
N GLY A 44 11.07 -19.78 15.80
CA GLY A 44 11.83 -20.65 14.89
C GLY A 44 12.21 -19.99 13.56
N GLY A 45 11.69 -18.79 13.26
CA GLY A 45 12.12 -17.99 12.10
C GLY A 45 13.58 -17.55 12.20
N ALA A 46 14.26 -17.40 11.06
CA ALA A 46 15.70 -17.11 11.02
C ALA A 46 16.08 -15.76 11.66
N ALA A 47 15.15 -14.80 11.72
CA ALA A 47 15.31 -13.51 12.39
C ALA A 47 14.55 -13.38 13.71
N TRP A 48 13.78 -14.39 14.13
CA TRP A 48 12.92 -14.33 15.31
C TRP A 48 13.65 -13.88 16.56
N GLU A 49 14.85 -14.40 16.80
CA GLU A 49 15.63 -14.05 18.00
C GLU A 49 16.00 -12.55 18.05
N MET A 50 16.11 -11.91 16.89
CA MET A 50 16.37 -10.47 16.79
C MET A 50 15.08 -9.65 16.94
N THR A 51 13.99 -10.09 16.31
CA THR A 51 12.74 -9.29 16.23
C THR A 51 11.76 -9.53 17.37
N LYS A 52 11.81 -10.67 18.06
CA LYS A 52 10.80 -11.10 19.04
C LYS A 52 10.47 -10.05 20.12
N ASN A 53 11.45 -9.25 20.52
CA ASN A 53 11.26 -8.27 21.60
C ASN A 53 10.31 -7.16 21.17
N THR A 54 10.50 -6.56 20.00
CA THR A 54 9.62 -5.50 19.49
C THR A 54 8.29 -6.09 19.03
N VAL A 55 8.31 -7.26 18.36
CA VAL A 55 7.11 -7.96 17.90
C VAL A 55 6.16 -8.24 19.07
N ARG A 56 6.68 -8.77 20.19
CA ARG A 56 5.89 -9.03 21.40
C ARG A 56 5.48 -7.75 22.12
N LEU A 57 6.40 -6.80 22.30
CA LEU A 57 6.14 -5.56 23.02
C LEU A 57 5.00 -4.75 22.39
N HIS A 58 4.97 -4.67 21.06
CA HIS A 58 3.97 -3.88 20.33
C HIS A 58 2.78 -4.71 19.83
N ASN A 59 2.76 -6.02 20.12
CA ASN A 59 1.72 -6.95 19.65
C ASN A 59 1.53 -6.88 18.13
N VAL A 60 2.64 -6.89 17.39
CA VAL A 60 2.69 -6.54 15.95
C VAL A 60 1.78 -7.44 15.13
N VAL A 61 1.80 -8.77 15.36
CA VAL A 61 0.99 -9.73 14.60
C VAL A 61 -0.51 -9.43 14.75
N GLU A 62 -1.00 -9.24 15.97
CA GLU A 62 -2.42 -8.94 16.20
C GLU A 62 -2.82 -7.56 15.65
N ASN A 63 -1.94 -6.56 15.74
CA ASN A 63 -2.23 -5.24 15.17
C ASN A 63 -2.20 -5.25 13.64
N LEU A 64 -1.32 -6.02 13.01
CA LEU A 64 -1.34 -6.28 11.57
C LEU A 64 -2.65 -6.95 11.16
N LYS A 65 -3.06 -7.99 11.88
CA LYS A 65 -4.34 -8.68 11.63
C LYS A 65 -5.53 -7.72 11.69
N ARG A 66 -5.57 -6.85 12.71
CA ARG A 66 -6.60 -5.81 12.86
C ARG A 66 -6.56 -4.78 11.73
N ALA A 67 -5.37 -4.31 11.34
CA ALA A 67 -5.22 -3.36 10.25
C ALA A 67 -5.68 -3.94 8.91
N ILE A 68 -5.25 -5.17 8.61
CA ILE A 68 -5.63 -5.91 7.40
C ILE A 68 -7.14 -6.13 7.35
N GLN A 69 -7.73 -6.70 8.42
CA GLN A 69 -9.17 -6.94 8.47
C GLN A 69 -9.96 -5.63 8.38
N GLY A 70 -9.55 -4.61 9.13
CA GLY A 70 -10.23 -3.31 9.14
C GLY A 70 -10.17 -2.60 7.79
N ALA A 71 -9.05 -2.72 7.06
CA ALA A 71 -8.92 -2.21 5.69
C ALA A 71 -9.86 -2.95 4.73
N ARG A 72 -9.87 -4.30 4.75
CA ARG A 72 -10.76 -5.13 3.93
C ARG A 72 -12.24 -4.79 4.15
N GLU A 73 -12.68 -4.68 5.40
CA GLU A 73 -14.06 -4.32 5.76
C GLU A 73 -14.50 -2.96 5.21
N ARG A 74 -13.53 -2.06 4.97
CA ARG A 74 -13.76 -0.70 4.43
C ARG A 74 -13.54 -0.61 2.93
N GLY A 75 -13.17 -1.72 2.28
CA GLY A 75 -12.85 -1.77 0.85
C GLY A 75 -11.55 -1.05 0.49
N ILE A 76 -10.63 -0.88 1.45
CA ILE A 76 -9.28 -0.38 1.20
C ILE A 76 -8.44 -1.57 0.69
N PRO A 77 -7.80 -1.46 -0.49
CA PRO A 77 -6.92 -2.52 -1.00
C PRO A 77 -5.77 -2.78 -0.04
N VAL A 78 -5.46 -4.07 0.16
CA VAL A 78 -4.33 -4.53 0.97
C VAL A 78 -3.29 -5.15 0.04
N LEU A 79 -2.06 -4.65 0.13
CA LEU A 79 -0.92 -5.12 -0.64
C LEU A 79 0.10 -5.76 0.31
N PHE A 80 0.57 -6.95 -0.04
CA PHE A 80 1.59 -7.69 0.69
C PHE A 80 2.90 -7.58 -0.09
N GLY A 81 3.92 -6.99 0.53
CA GLY A 81 5.27 -6.89 -0.04
C GLY A 81 6.22 -7.85 0.68
N PRO A 82 6.35 -9.11 0.24
CA PRO A 82 7.28 -10.05 0.84
C PRO A 82 8.71 -9.85 0.31
N MET A 83 9.70 -10.22 1.13
CA MET A 83 11.06 -10.48 0.71
C MET A 83 11.25 -11.98 0.41
N ALA A 84 11.97 -12.31 -0.68
CA ALA A 84 12.40 -13.68 -0.95
C ALA A 84 13.70 -13.72 -1.77
N TYR A 85 14.55 -14.70 -1.46
CA TYR A 85 15.81 -14.99 -2.15
C TYR A 85 15.87 -16.46 -2.57
N THR A 86 16.27 -16.70 -3.82
CA THR A 86 16.52 -18.05 -4.33
C THR A 86 17.89 -18.59 -3.88
N GLU A 87 18.13 -19.88 -4.04
CA GLU A 87 19.48 -20.45 -3.81
C GLU A 87 20.56 -19.79 -4.68
N GLU A 88 20.20 -19.37 -5.91
CA GLU A 88 21.09 -18.63 -6.81
C GLU A 88 21.41 -17.23 -6.26
N ASP A 89 20.43 -16.56 -5.67
CA ASP A 89 20.66 -15.25 -5.03
C ASP A 89 21.71 -15.33 -3.92
N TYR A 90 21.67 -16.37 -3.07
CA TYR A 90 22.63 -16.50 -1.97
C TYR A 90 24.09 -16.72 -2.42
N VAL A 91 24.30 -17.29 -3.61
CA VAL A 91 25.66 -17.47 -4.16
C VAL A 91 26.16 -16.25 -4.92
N HIS A 92 25.30 -15.27 -5.21
CA HIS A 92 25.70 -14.01 -5.83
C HIS A 92 26.35 -13.06 -4.83
N HIS A 93 27.69 -12.99 -4.88
CA HIS A 93 28.51 -12.18 -3.97
C HIS A 93 28.17 -10.68 -3.95
N GLU A 94 27.63 -10.12 -5.03
CA GLU A 94 27.26 -8.70 -5.11
C GLU A 94 26.07 -8.37 -4.19
N LEU A 95 25.04 -9.24 -4.15
CA LEU A 95 23.91 -9.07 -3.23
C LEU A 95 24.36 -9.21 -1.78
N HIS A 96 25.19 -10.20 -1.49
CA HIS A 96 25.74 -10.43 -0.16
C HIS A 96 26.53 -9.23 0.39
N ARG A 97 27.22 -8.47 -0.48
CA ARG A 97 28.08 -7.34 -0.09
C ARG A 97 27.44 -5.97 -0.28
N ARG A 98 26.16 -5.93 -0.71
CA ARG A 98 25.43 -4.68 -0.94
C ARG A 98 25.35 -3.81 0.31
N SER A 99 25.08 -4.40 1.46
CA SER A 99 24.90 -3.67 2.73
C SER A 99 25.16 -4.56 3.95
N GLY A 100 25.24 -3.94 5.14
CA GLY A 100 25.36 -4.67 6.40
C GLY A 100 24.17 -5.59 6.68
N ILE A 101 22.94 -5.16 6.34
CA ILE A 101 21.76 -6.01 6.52
C ILE A 101 21.75 -7.16 5.52
N ASN A 102 22.11 -6.95 4.24
CA ASN A 102 22.19 -8.03 3.26
C ASN A 102 23.16 -9.14 3.71
N ARG A 103 24.30 -8.74 4.28
CA ARG A 103 25.25 -9.69 4.86
C ARG A 103 24.60 -10.53 5.97
N ILE A 104 23.91 -9.90 6.92
CA ILE A 104 23.22 -10.62 8.02
C ILE A 104 22.17 -11.58 7.47
N MET A 105 21.33 -11.11 6.55
CA MET A 105 20.26 -11.91 5.94
C MET A 105 20.83 -13.14 5.22
N PHE A 106 21.93 -12.97 4.49
CA PHE A 106 22.53 -14.05 3.71
C PHE A 106 23.31 -15.04 4.58
N GLU A 107 24.07 -14.57 5.58
CA GLU A 107 24.77 -15.44 6.54
C GLU A 107 23.80 -16.30 7.36
N ARG A 108 22.58 -15.80 7.60
CA ARG A 108 21.50 -16.52 8.30
C ARG A 108 20.54 -17.27 7.39
N LYS A 109 20.71 -17.15 6.06
CA LYS A 109 19.82 -17.70 5.04
C LYS A 109 18.33 -17.32 5.26
N MET A 110 18.09 -16.06 5.61
CA MET A 110 16.75 -15.47 5.79
C MET A 110 16.04 -15.29 4.45
N PHE A 111 14.74 -15.59 4.41
CA PHE A 111 13.84 -15.46 3.26
C PHE A 111 14.15 -16.41 2.11
N LEU A 112 14.63 -17.62 2.40
CA LEU A 112 14.84 -18.62 1.37
C LEU A 112 13.51 -18.96 0.69
N ALA A 113 13.40 -18.67 -0.60
CA ALA A 113 12.19 -18.88 -1.39
C ALA A 113 11.71 -20.34 -1.29
N GLY A 114 10.43 -20.52 -0.99
CA GLY A 114 9.80 -21.84 -0.78
C GLY A 114 10.09 -22.50 0.57
N SER A 115 10.84 -21.83 1.46
CA SER A 115 10.97 -22.27 2.86
C SER A 115 9.78 -21.79 3.70
N TRP A 116 9.56 -22.43 4.85
CA TRP A 116 8.58 -21.97 5.84
C TRP A 116 8.88 -20.54 6.34
N GLY A 117 10.16 -20.19 6.49
CA GLY A 117 10.59 -18.87 6.96
C GLY A 117 10.19 -17.73 6.02
N ALA A 118 10.25 -17.97 4.71
CA ALA A 118 9.83 -17.01 3.69
C ALA A 118 8.30 -16.99 3.45
N ASP A 119 7.56 -17.96 4.00
CA ASP A 119 6.11 -17.98 3.89
C ASP A 119 5.46 -16.95 4.83
N PHE A 120 4.26 -16.51 4.47
CA PHE A 120 3.49 -15.57 5.29
C PHE A 120 3.19 -16.17 6.67
N HIS A 121 3.12 -15.32 7.68
CA HIS A 121 2.70 -15.72 9.02
C HIS A 121 1.28 -16.33 8.95
N PRO A 122 0.98 -17.46 9.62
CA PRO A 122 -0.32 -18.14 9.52
C PRO A 122 -1.54 -17.26 9.78
N ASP A 123 -1.45 -16.32 10.72
CA ASP A 123 -2.53 -15.37 11.03
C ASP A 123 -2.65 -14.19 10.05
N LEU A 124 -1.70 -14.03 9.14
CA LEU A 124 -1.57 -12.88 8.23
C LEU A 124 -1.56 -13.31 6.76
N GLN A 125 -2.11 -14.48 6.47
CA GLN A 125 -2.21 -14.97 5.10
C GLN A 125 -3.00 -13.99 4.21
N PRO A 126 -2.53 -13.71 2.99
CA PRO A 126 -3.33 -13.01 1.98
C PRO A 126 -4.64 -13.76 1.72
N GLN A 127 -5.71 -13.02 1.46
CA GLN A 127 -7.06 -13.56 1.27
C GLN A 127 -7.79 -12.87 0.14
N GLY A 128 -8.65 -13.64 -0.55
CA GLY A 128 -9.61 -13.10 -1.50
C GLY A 128 -8.96 -12.27 -2.59
N ASP A 129 -9.16 -10.95 -2.50
CA ASP A 129 -8.73 -9.99 -3.50
C ASP A 129 -7.39 -9.31 -3.15
N ASP A 130 -6.78 -9.58 -1.98
CA ASP A 130 -5.50 -8.96 -1.62
C ASP A 130 -4.42 -9.13 -2.70
N ILE A 131 -3.56 -8.11 -2.83
CA ILE A 131 -2.50 -8.10 -3.84
C ILE A 131 -1.21 -8.60 -3.20
N VAL A 132 -0.59 -9.62 -3.78
CA VAL A 132 0.75 -10.08 -3.40
C VAL A 132 1.74 -9.57 -4.44
N LEU A 133 2.67 -8.74 -4.00
CA LEU A 133 3.70 -8.14 -4.86
C LEU A 133 4.80 -9.15 -5.19
N LEU A 134 5.55 -8.85 -6.25
CA LEU A 134 6.81 -9.53 -6.53
C LEU A 134 7.77 -9.36 -5.34
N PRO A 135 8.58 -10.39 -5.02
CA PRO A 135 9.45 -10.29 -3.85
C PRO A 135 10.53 -9.22 -4.04
N HIS A 136 10.67 -8.31 -3.07
CA HIS A 136 11.77 -7.34 -3.09
C HIS A 136 13.09 -7.98 -2.64
N LYS A 137 14.21 -7.43 -3.12
CA LYS A 137 15.58 -7.89 -2.80
C LYS A 137 16.42 -6.82 -2.10
N GLY A 138 15.78 -5.75 -1.64
CA GLY A 138 16.35 -4.62 -0.92
C GLY A 138 15.40 -4.09 0.16
N THR A 139 15.65 -2.88 0.68
CA THR A 139 14.80 -2.23 1.69
C THR A 139 13.72 -1.32 1.08
N ASP A 140 13.60 -1.29 -0.24
CA ASP A 140 12.62 -0.48 -0.95
C ASP A 140 11.68 -1.38 -1.75
N VAL A 141 10.41 -1.43 -1.35
CA VAL A 141 9.40 -2.24 -2.04
C VAL A 141 9.01 -1.62 -3.39
N PHE A 142 9.34 -0.35 -3.67
CA PHE A 142 9.14 0.25 -5.01
C PHE A 142 10.01 -0.38 -6.10
N GLU A 143 11.03 -1.19 -5.76
CA GLU A 143 11.78 -1.98 -6.74
C GLU A 143 10.95 -3.13 -7.36
N THR A 144 9.75 -3.37 -6.82
CA THR A 144 8.82 -4.43 -7.26
C THR A 144 7.78 -3.88 -8.25
N ASP A 145 6.69 -4.62 -8.47
CA ASP A 145 5.50 -4.18 -9.20
C ASP A 145 4.57 -3.27 -8.37
N LEU A 146 4.95 -2.87 -7.15
CA LEU A 146 4.22 -1.91 -6.32
C LEU A 146 3.78 -0.65 -7.08
N PRO A 147 4.66 0.07 -7.82
CA PRO A 147 4.27 1.32 -8.47
C PRO A 147 3.12 1.13 -9.48
N ASP A 148 3.13 0.02 -10.22
CA ASP A 148 2.11 -0.30 -11.21
C ASP A 148 0.75 -0.55 -10.54
N HIS A 149 0.74 -1.26 -9.40
CA HIS A 149 -0.50 -1.46 -8.62
C HIS A 149 -1.02 -0.17 -8.02
N LEU A 150 -0.16 0.64 -7.39
CA LEU A 150 -0.56 1.92 -6.81
C LEU A 150 -1.13 2.86 -7.87
N GLN A 151 -0.49 2.94 -9.03
CA GLN A 151 -0.96 3.74 -10.16
C GLN A 151 -2.30 3.24 -10.73
N ARG A 152 -2.46 1.92 -10.91
CA ARG A 152 -3.70 1.32 -11.42
C ARG A 152 -4.88 1.47 -10.46
N LEU A 153 -4.60 1.39 -9.16
CA LEU A 153 -5.58 1.62 -8.09
C LEU A 153 -5.84 3.12 -7.87
N GLY A 154 -5.00 3.99 -8.42
CA GLY A 154 -5.09 5.44 -8.21
C GLY A 154 -4.85 5.85 -6.76
N VAL A 155 -3.96 5.12 -6.08
CA VAL A 155 -3.62 5.39 -4.69
C VAL A 155 -2.91 6.74 -4.60
N THR A 156 -3.31 7.55 -3.63
CA THR A 156 -2.58 8.76 -3.24
C THR A 156 -2.21 8.73 -1.76
N HIS A 157 -2.86 7.89 -0.94
CA HIS A 157 -2.58 7.71 0.47
C HIS A 157 -2.02 6.31 0.71
N LEU A 158 -0.76 6.20 1.09
CA LEU A 158 -0.11 4.92 1.34
C LEU A 158 0.09 4.71 2.85
N VAL A 159 -0.62 3.73 3.39
CA VAL A 159 -0.54 3.36 4.81
C VAL A 159 0.41 2.17 4.92
N ILE A 160 1.48 2.32 5.70
CA ILE A 160 2.57 1.33 5.81
C ILE A 160 2.53 0.66 7.18
N ALA A 161 2.61 -0.66 7.17
CA ALA A 161 2.78 -1.52 8.34
C ALA A 161 3.73 -2.69 8.03
N GLY A 162 4.19 -3.42 9.05
CA GLY A 162 4.97 -4.64 8.88
C GLY A 162 6.41 -4.57 9.42
N MET A 163 7.35 -5.17 8.72
CA MET A 163 8.73 -5.34 9.15
C MET A 163 9.73 -4.78 8.12
N THR A 164 10.90 -4.26 8.50
CA THR A 164 11.22 -3.70 9.82
C THR A 164 11.18 -2.17 9.78
N ALA A 165 10.95 -1.56 10.94
CA ALA A 165 10.74 -0.12 11.09
C ALA A 165 11.81 0.71 10.36
N ASN A 166 13.06 0.56 10.75
CA ASN A 166 14.22 1.31 10.27
C ASN A 166 14.78 0.85 8.91
N LEU A 167 14.24 -0.23 8.34
CA LEU A 167 14.72 -0.78 7.08
C LEU A 167 13.62 -0.74 6.02
N CYS A 168 12.91 -1.85 5.79
CA CYS A 168 11.98 -1.94 4.67
C CYS A 168 10.81 -0.94 4.77
N CYS A 169 10.29 -0.71 5.98
CA CYS A 169 9.23 0.27 6.18
C CYS A 169 9.74 1.71 5.96
N GLU A 170 10.86 2.11 6.58
CA GLU A 170 11.42 3.45 6.39
C GLU A 170 11.88 3.70 4.95
N GLY A 171 12.57 2.73 4.33
CA GLY A 171 13.06 2.84 2.95
C GLY A 171 11.92 3.05 1.96
N THR A 172 10.90 2.19 2.04
CA THR A 172 9.68 2.30 1.21
C THR A 172 8.93 3.59 1.49
N GLY A 173 8.80 3.99 2.76
CA GLY A 173 8.09 5.21 3.12
C GLY A 173 8.79 6.48 2.64
N ARG A 174 10.13 6.54 2.71
CA ARG A 174 10.91 7.63 2.11
C ARG A 174 10.67 7.70 0.61
N ARG A 175 10.73 6.56 -0.08
CA ARG A 175 10.48 6.50 -1.52
C ARG A 175 9.06 6.96 -1.87
N ALA A 176 8.06 6.51 -1.13
CA ALA A 176 6.67 6.91 -1.31
C ALA A 176 6.47 8.42 -1.14
N THR A 177 7.07 9.05 -0.12
CA THR A 177 6.99 10.50 0.06
C THR A 177 7.59 11.24 -1.13
N GLU A 178 8.76 10.82 -1.64
CA GLU A 178 9.41 11.46 -2.80
C GLU A 178 8.62 11.26 -4.11
N GLU A 179 7.87 10.16 -4.21
CA GLU A 179 6.93 9.90 -5.32
C GLU A 179 5.57 10.63 -5.14
N GLY A 180 5.41 11.39 -4.05
CA GLY A 180 4.26 12.27 -3.82
C GLY A 180 3.05 11.62 -3.16
N TYR A 181 3.20 10.44 -2.55
CA TYR A 181 2.13 9.82 -1.76
C TYR A 181 2.02 10.49 -0.38
N ASP A 182 0.79 10.57 0.13
CA ASP A 182 0.54 10.88 1.53
C ASP A 182 0.80 9.63 2.38
N VAL A 183 1.96 9.61 3.06
CA VAL A 183 2.45 8.42 3.76
C VAL A 183 2.02 8.43 5.22
N THR A 184 1.41 7.33 5.67
CA THR A 184 1.07 7.11 7.08
C THR A 184 1.72 5.83 7.58
N PHE A 185 2.40 5.88 8.73
CA PHE A 185 2.95 4.67 9.38
C PHE A 185 2.08 4.23 10.56
N LEU A 186 1.72 2.94 10.59
CA LEU A 186 0.97 2.34 11.69
C LEU A 186 1.94 1.85 12.78
N SER A 187 2.30 2.76 13.69
CA SER A 187 3.33 2.56 14.72
C SER A 187 3.23 1.24 15.49
N ASN A 188 2.03 0.86 15.95
CA ASN A 188 1.82 -0.37 16.72
C ASN A 188 1.64 -1.63 15.86
N ALA A 189 1.66 -1.50 14.52
CA ALA A 189 1.66 -2.60 13.56
C ALA A 189 3.01 -2.68 12.81
N ILE A 190 4.07 -2.13 13.40
CA ILE A 190 5.44 -2.18 12.88
C ILE A 190 6.38 -2.76 13.96
N GLY A 191 7.32 -3.61 13.56
CA GLY A 191 8.37 -4.15 14.44
C GLY A 191 9.78 -3.85 13.91
N SER A 192 10.80 -4.14 14.72
CA SER A 192 12.22 -3.94 14.36
C SER A 192 13.13 -4.95 15.05
N GLU A 193 14.37 -5.09 14.57
CA GLU A 193 15.41 -5.93 15.19
C GLU A 193 15.90 -5.41 16.55
N SER A 194 15.56 -4.18 16.93
CA SER A 194 15.89 -3.65 18.25
C SER A 194 14.92 -2.57 18.72
N ILE A 195 14.79 -2.40 20.04
CA ILE A 195 13.99 -1.30 20.63
C ILE A 195 14.58 0.06 20.23
N PRO A 196 15.90 0.33 20.33
CA PRO A 196 16.45 1.61 19.87
C PRO A 196 16.17 1.93 18.41
N SER A 197 16.27 0.93 17.52
CA SER A 197 15.94 1.08 16.09
C SER A 197 14.45 1.44 15.91
N TYR A 198 13.55 0.71 16.58
CA TYR A 198 12.12 1.01 16.57
C TYR A 198 11.83 2.44 17.06
N GLU A 199 12.32 2.80 18.25
CA GLU A 199 12.06 4.10 18.87
C GLU A 199 12.57 5.26 18.00
N ALA A 200 13.77 5.11 17.42
CA ALA A 200 14.32 6.11 16.50
C ALA A 200 13.45 6.27 15.24
N SER A 201 13.02 5.16 14.62
CA SER A 201 12.15 5.24 13.45
C SER A 201 10.80 5.85 13.78
N ILE A 202 10.10 5.35 14.80
CA ILE A 202 8.73 5.80 15.12
C ILE A 202 8.70 7.25 15.61
N HIS A 203 9.65 7.66 16.46
CA HIS A 203 9.56 8.94 17.17
C HIS A 203 10.43 10.05 16.57
N LEU A 204 11.46 9.71 15.80
CA LEU A 204 12.38 10.70 15.23
C LEU A 204 12.27 10.75 13.71
N ASN A 205 12.36 9.60 13.03
CA ASN A 205 12.46 9.59 11.58
C ASN A 205 11.10 9.71 10.89
N TYR A 206 10.14 8.85 11.23
CA TYR A 206 8.84 8.82 10.57
C TYR A 206 8.08 10.15 10.64
N PRO A 207 8.09 10.90 11.76
CA PRO A 207 7.45 12.22 11.80
C PRO A 207 8.10 13.28 10.87
N LEU A 208 9.30 13.01 10.36
CA LEU A 208 9.99 13.85 9.37
C LEU A 208 9.85 13.34 7.94
N ILE A 209 9.38 12.10 7.76
CA ILE A 209 9.27 11.43 6.45
C ILE A 209 7.82 11.39 5.99
N GLY A 210 6.93 10.91 6.85
CA GLY A 210 5.52 10.72 6.54
C GLY A 210 4.65 11.90 6.93
N ASN A 211 3.43 11.89 6.42
CA ASN A 211 2.38 12.85 6.77
C ASN A 211 1.77 12.53 8.13
N ALA A 212 1.83 11.25 8.56
CA ALA A 212 1.34 10.83 9.87
C ALA A 212 2.05 9.59 10.42
N VAL A 213 2.09 9.52 11.75
CA VAL A 213 2.40 8.32 12.52
C VAL A 213 1.28 8.12 13.51
N MET A 214 0.59 6.99 13.43
CA MET A 214 -0.59 6.73 14.25
C MET A 214 -0.73 5.25 14.58
N LYS A 215 -1.70 4.91 15.42
CA LYS A 215 -2.07 3.53 15.73
C LYS A 215 -3.15 3.03 14.78
N VAL A 216 -3.25 1.71 14.67
CA VAL A 216 -4.29 1.04 13.86
C VAL A 216 -5.70 1.56 14.17
N ASP A 217 -6.06 1.73 15.44
CA ASP A 217 -7.40 2.19 15.81
C ASP A 217 -7.69 3.64 15.40
N GLU A 218 -6.67 4.50 15.50
CA GLU A 218 -6.76 5.89 15.08
C GLU A 218 -6.94 5.96 13.56
N PHE A 219 -6.20 5.16 12.81
CA PHE A 219 -6.36 5.02 11.36
C PHE A 219 -7.77 4.55 10.97
N LEU A 220 -8.25 3.44 11.56
CA LEU A 220 -9.57 2.90 11.22
C LEU A 220 -10.70 3.88 11.58
N ALA A 221 -10.59 4.58 12.72
CA ALA A 221 -11.53 5.62 13.09
C ALA A 221 -11.48 6.82 12.12
N ALA A 222 -10.30 7.23 11.66
CA ALA A 222 -10.15 8.31 10.69
C ALA A 222 -10.73 7.94 9.32
N VAL A 223 -10.60 6.68 8.87
CA VAL A 223 -11.25 6.18 7.64
C VAL A 223 -12.79 6.20 7.76
N ASP A 224 -13.33 5.92 8.96
CA ASP A 224 -14.78 5.96 9.19
C ASP A 224 -15.32 7.39 9.29
N ALA A 225 -14.53 8.30 9.84
CA ALA A 225 -14.84 9.73 9.90
C ALA A 225 -14.64 10.45 8.56
N SER A 226 -13.86 9.87 7.64
CA SER A 226 -13.59 10.44 6.31
C SER A 226 -14.84 10.41 5.44
N THR A 227 -15.64 11.46 5.54
CA THR A 227 -16.77 11.74 4.66
C THR A 227 -16.34 12.74 3.58
N GLU A 228 -15.40 12.38 2.72
CA GLU A 228 -15.23 13.18 1.52
C GLU A 228 -16.45 12.96 0.62
N ALA A 229 -17.26 14.01 0.49
CA ALA A 229 -18.29 14.03 -0.53
C ALA A 229 -17.61 13.82 -1.90
N PRO A 230 -18.17 12.96 -2.78
CA PRO A 230 -17.63 12.78 -4.11
C PRO A 230 -17.40 14.13 -4.77
N VAL A 231 -16.24 14.30 -5.37
CA VAL A 231 -15.94 15.54 -6.10
C VAL A 231 -17.00 15.70 -7.20
N PRO A 232 -17.78 16.80 -7.20
CA PRO A 232 -18.88 16.94 -8.14
C PRO A 232 -18.33 17.08 -9.56
N VAL A 233 -18.86 16.27 -10.48
CA VAL A 233 -18.54 16.29 -11.91
C VAL A 233 -19.74 16.84 -12.68
N ARG A 234 -19.48 17.62 -13.73
CA ARG A 234 -20.49 18.23 -14.59
C ARG A 234 -20.26 17.80 -16.03
N VAL A 235 -21.36 17.72 -16.78
CA VAL A 235 -21.30 17.58 -18.25
C VAL A 235 -20.56 18.80 -18.83
N GLY A 236 -19.63 18.54 -19.74
CA GLY A 236 -18.75 19.54 -20.34
C GLY A 236 -17.40 19.74 -19.62
N ASP A 237 -17.17 19.08 -18.48
CA ASP A 237 -15.87 19.14 -17.83
C ASP A 237 -14.80 18.41 -18.68
N THR A 238 -13.61 19.00 -18.78
CA THR A 238 -12.43 18.36 -19.36
C THR A 238 -11.80 17.43 -18.34
N VAL A 239 -11.79 16.14 -18.64
CA VAL A 239 -11.15 15.12 -17.81
C VAL A 239 -9.65 15.09 -18.11
N ARG A 240 -8.83 15.13 -17.06
CA ARG A 240 -7.36 15.02 -17.09
C ARG A 240 -6.91 13.85 -16.24
N GLY A 241 -5.88 13.14 -16.69
CA GLY A 241 -5.23 12.11 -15.89
C GLY A 241 -4.40 12.71 -14.75
N SER A 242 -3.83 11.84 -13.91
CA SER A 242 -2.89 12.24 -12.86
C SER A 242 -1.58 12.81 -13.41
N ASP A 243 -1.26 12.52 -14.68
CA ASP A 243 -0.21 13.13 -15.48
C ASP A 243 -0.58 14.52 -16.04
N HIS A 244 -1.75 15.06 -15.65
CA HIS A 244 -2.35 16.30 -16.13
C HIS A 244 -2.66 16.33 -17.65
N LEU A 245 -2.49 15.20 -18.34
CA LEU A 245 -2.78 15.09 -19.77
C LEU A 245 -4.28 14.91 -19.98
N GLU A 246 -4.81 15.57 -21.01
CA GLU A 246 -6.22 15.51 -21.36
C GLU A 246 -6.65 14.11 -21.79
N ILE A 247 -7.73 13.62 -21.18
CA ILE A 247 -8.38 12.34 -21.46
C ILE A 247 -9.53 12.57 -22.46
N GLY A 248 -10.39 13.55 -22.21
CA GLY A 248 -11.58 13.85 -23.01
C GLY A 248 -12.58 14.74 -22.25
N GLU A 249 -13.80 14.85 -22.75
CA GLU A 249 -14.85 15.69 -22.14
C GLU A 249 -15.98 14.84 -21.56
N VAL A 250 -16.49 15.20 -20.39
CA VAL A 250 -17.63 14.53 -19.75
C VAL A 250 -18.89 14.75 -20.57
N GLU A 251 -19.38 13.68 -21.19
CA GLU A 251 -20.62 13.69 -21.97
C GLU A 251 -21.84 13.46 -21.07
N LYS A 252 -21.69 12.59 -20.07
CA LYS A 252 -22.80 12.22 -19.17
C LYS A 252 -22.26 11.84 -17.79
N VAL A 253 -22.97 12.27 -16.75
CA VAL A 253 -22.80 11.76 -15.39
C VAL A 253 -23.97 10.81 -15.09
N VAL A 254 -23.65 9.61 -14.63
CA VAL A 254 -24.63 8.57 -14.31
C VAL A 254 -24.55 8.25 -12.84
N GLU A 255 -25.68 8.42 -12.16
CA GLU A 255 -25.84 8.10 -10.74
C GLU A 255 -25.74 6.59 -10.51
N ALA A 256 -25.33 6.21 -9.30
CA ALA A 256 -25.28 4.82 -8.91
C ALA A 256 -26.67 4.17 -8.96
N SER A 257 -26.71 2.89 -9.31
CA SER A 257 -27.92 2.05 -9.32
C SER A 257 -27.68 0.75 -8.55
N GLU A 258 -28.65 -0.17 -8.58
CA GLU A 258 -28.50 -1.52 -8.04
C GLU A 258 -27.47 -2.35 -8.83
N THR A 259 -27.28 -2.06 -10.12
CA THR A 259 -26.48 -2.86 -11.05
C THR A 259 -25.10 -2.26 -11.33
N HIS A 260 -24.95 -0.94 -11.24
CA HIS A 260 -23.70 -0.23 -11.59
C HIS A 260 -23.39 0.88 -10.59
N GLU A 261 -22.10 1.19 -10.41
CA GLU A 261 -21.67 2.35 -9.62
C GLU A 261 -21.93 3.67 -10.35
N ALA A 262 -21.74 4.79 -9.67
CA ALA A 262 -21.78 6.10 -10.33
C ALA A 262 -20.54 6.27 -11.21
N TYR A 263 -20.73 6.73 -12.44
CA TYR A 263 -19.65 6.92 -13.42
C TYR A 263 -19.88 8.18 -14.27
N MET A 264 -18.81 8.67 -14.89
CA MET A 264 -18.86 9.63 -15.98
C MET A 264 -18.54 8.94 -17.31
N LEU A 265 -19.37 9.19 -18.31
CA LEU A 265 -19.08 8.88 -19.70
C LEU A 265 -18.22 9.99 -20.26
N VAL A 266 -17.01 9.65 -20.71
CA VAL A 266 -16.06 10.60 -21.27
C VAL A 266 -15.94 10.39 -22.77
N SER A 267 -16.36 11.39 -23.53
CA SER A 267 -16.19 11.42 -24.99
C SER A 267 -14.74 11.78 -25.30
N ARG A 268 -14.03 10.89 -26.00
CA ARG A 268 -12.58 11.02 -26.25
C ARG A 268 -12.24 11.46 -27.68
N GLY A 269 -13.01 12.38 -28.26
CA GLY A 269 -12.70 13.02 -29.56
C GLY A 269 -12.07 12.09 -30.61
N VAL A 270 -11.05 12.55 -31.34
CA VAL A 270 -10.39 11.80 -32.44
C VAL A 270 -9.33 10.79 -31.95
N ILE A 271 -9.10 10.68 -30.65
CA ILE A 271 -7.86 10.08 -30.09
C ILE A 271 -8.06 8.63 -29.63
N PHE A 272 -9.26 8.24 -29.17
CA PHE A 272 -9.57 6.86 -28.79
C PHE A 272 -10.93 6.44 -29.38
N LYS A 273 -11.02 5.22 -29.94
CA LYS A 273 -12.15 4.77 -30.78
C LYS A 273 -13.41 4.32 -30.02
N THR A 274 -13.40 4.32 -28.70
CA THR A 274 -14.46 3.75 -27.85
C THR A 274 -14.81 4.67 -26.68
N ASP A 275 -16.09 4.71 -26.32
CA ASP A 275 -16.62 5.33 -25.11
C ASP A 275 -15.84 4.88 -23.87
N THR A 276 -15.55 5.82 -22.96
CA THR A 276 -14.82 5.52 -21.73
C THR A 276 -15.69 5.87 -20.52
N TYR A 277 -16.01 4.85 -19.73
CA TYR A 277 -16.84 4.89 -18.54
C TYR A 277 -15.93 4.97 -17.31
N ILE A 278 -15.66 6.19 -16.85
CA ILE A 278 -14.75 6.42 -15.72
C ILE A 278 -15.56 6.46 -14.42
N PRO A 279 -15.24 5.63 -13.42
CA PRO A 279 -15.89 5.71 -12.11
C PRO A 279 -15.75 7.11 -11.49
N LEU A 280 -16.82 7.64 -10.87
CA LEU A 280 -16.73 8.96 -10.21
C LEU A 280 -15.75 8.96 -9.02
N ASN A 281 -15.48 7.79 -8.43
CA ASN A 281 -14.47 7.61 -7.38
C ASN A 281 -13.01 7.67 -7.89
N ALA A 282 -12.79 7.74 -9.21
CA ALA A 282 -11.46 8.05 -9.73
C ALA A 282 -11.16 9.56 -9.66
N VAL A 283 -12.17 10.41 -9.45
CA VAL A 283 -12.02 11.86 -9.45
C VAL A 283 -11.40 12.33 -8.15
N VAL A 284 -10.24 12.99 -8.27
CA VAL A 284 -9.49 13.50 -7.11
C VAL A 284 -9.65 14.99 -6.91
N LYS A 285 -10.02 15.72 -7.96
CA LYS A 285 -10.10 17.18 -7.95
C LYS A 285 -10.97 17.69 -9.08
N HIS A 286 -11.73 18.74 -8.80
CA HIS A 286 -12.43 19.57 -9.78
C HIS A 286 -11.93 21.01 -9.64
N ALA A 287 -11.44 21.60 -10.73
CA ALA A 287 -10.92 22.97 -10.74
C ALA A 287 -11.35 23.69 -12.01
N GLY A 288 -12.22 24.68 -11.88
CA GLY A 288 -12.75 25.40 -13.03
C GLY A 288 -13.68 24.52 -13.86
N ASN A 289 -13.27 24.17 -15.07
CA ASN A 289 -13.93 23.21 -15.95
C ASN A 289 -13.10 21.92 -16.12
N GLU A 290 -12.10 21.69 -15.26
CA GLU A 290 -11.21 20.54 -15.35
C GLU A 290 -11.46 19.57 -14.19
N VAL A 291 -11.57 18.29 -14.52
CA VAL A 291 -11.70 17.19 -13.58
C VAL A 291 -10.45 16.34 -13.66
N PHE A 292 -9.73 16.19 -12.55
CA PHE A 292 -8.54 15.36 -12.48
C PHE A 292 -8.90 14.01 -11.88
N ILE A 293 -8.40 12.95 -12.50
CA ILE A 293 -8.50 11.60 -11.95
C ILE A 293 -7.14 11.11 -11.47
N ASN A 294 -7.13 10.14 -10.57
CA ASN A 294 -5.91 9.53 -10.00
C ASN A 294 -5.17 8.57 -10.95
N VAL A 295 -5.65 8.38 -12.18
CA VAL A 295 -5.06 7.48 -13.17
C VAL A 295 -4.47 8.30 -14.34
N PRO A 296 -3.23 8.04 -14.79
CA PRO A 296 -2.63 8.80 -15.88
C PRO A 296 -3.28 8.44 -17.22
N ARG A 297 -3.29 9.39 -18.16
CA ARG A 297 -4.01 9.26 -19.45
C ARG A 297 -3.68 7.96 -20.20
N LEU A 298 -2.40 7.58 -20.21
CA LEU A 298 -1.93 6.37 -20.92
C LEU A 298 -2.58 5.10 -20.36
N VAL A 299 -2.65 4.99 -19.03
CA VAL A 299 -3.20 3.83 -18.33
C VAL A 299 -4.70 3.73 -18.57
N VAL A 300 -5.42 4.86 -18.55
CA VAL A 300 -6.86 4.88 -18.84
C VAL A 300 -7.19 4.24 -20.20
N GLY A 301 -6.32 4.40 -21.20
CA GLY A 301 -6.50 3.77 -22.51
C GLY A 301 -6.34 2.24 -22.52
N GLN A 302 -5.77 1.67 -21.47
CA GLN A 302 -5.53 0.23 -21.30
C GLN A 302 -6.46 -0.39 -20.24
N MET A 303 -7.22 0.43 -19.51
CA MET A 303 -8.13 -0.03 -18.46
C MET A 303 -9.43 -0.59 -19.04
N PRO A 304 -10.11 -1.49 -18.31
CA PRO A 304 -11.38 -2.10 -18.74
C PRO A 304 -12.58 -1.13 -18.68
N TRP A 305 -12.36 0.17 -18.75
CA TRP A 305 -13.39 1.21 -18.64
C TRP A 305 -14.18 1.41 -19.95
N SER A 306 -14.26 0.40 -20.80
CA SER A 306 -15.09 0.42 -22.02
C SER A 306 -16.56 0.14 -21.75
N GLU A 307 -16.91 -0.29 -20.54
CA GLU A 307 -18.27 -0.55 -20.09
C GLU A 307 -18.51 0.09 -18.71
N PRO A 308 -19.77 0.41 -18.34
CA PRO A 308 -20.10 0.90 -17.01
C PRO A 308 -19.60 -0.02 -15.91
N THR A 309 -18.86 0.53 -14.94
CA THR A 309 -18.39 -0.23 -13.78
C THR A 309 -19.56 -0.85 -13.02
N THR A 310 -19.65 -2.17 -13.09
CA THR A 310 -20.54 -2.95 -12.25
C THR A 310 -20.05 -2.90 -10.80
N ARG A 311 -20.96 -3.02 -9.83
CA ARG A 311 -20.57 -3.16 -8.42
C ARG A 311 -19.65 -4.37 -8.17
N LYS A 312 -19.75 -5.39 -9.04
CA LYS A 312 -18.90 -6.59 -9.02
C LYS A 312 -17.47 -6.27 -9.50
N GLU A 313 -17.30 -5.45 -10.52
CA GLU A 313 -15.98 -5.03 -11.02
C GLU A 313 -15.18 -4.16 -10.02
N ARG A 314 -15.84 -3.52 -9.05
CA ARG A 314 -15.18 -2.91 -7.89
C ARG A 314 -14.37 -3.93 -7.07
N GLN A 315 -14.85 -5.19 -7.02
CA GLN A 315 -14.14 -6.31 -6.39
C GLN A 315 -13.02 -6.82 -7.32
N GLU A 316 -13.25 -6.78 -8.64
CA GLU A 316 -12.32 -7.29 -9.66
C GLU A 316 -11.22 -6.26 -10.07
N LYS A 317 -11.17 -5.06 -9.48
CA LYS A 317 -10.08 -4.07 -9.64
C LYS A 317 -8.71 -4.57 -9.14
N GLN A 318 -8.67 -5.71 -8.46
CA GLN A 318 -7.51 -6.22 -7.74
C GLN A 318 -6.78 -7.30 -8.53
N GLY A 319 -6.03 -6.89 -9.56
CA GLY A 319 -4.97 -7.74 -10.14
C GLY A 319 -5.40 -9.15 -10.55
N PRO A 320 -4.44 -10.06 -10.77
CA PRO A 320 -4.78 -11.48 -10.87
C PRO A 320 -5.31 -11.95 -9.51
N ARG A 321 -6.45 -12.63 -9.51
CA ARG A 321 -7.05 -13.24 -8.32
C ARG A 321 -6.15 -14.34 -7.79
N ALA A 322 -6.16 -14.57 -6.48
CA ALA A 322 -5.46 -15.68 -5.80
C ALA A 322 -5.90 -17.11 -6.22
N GLY A 323 -6.62 -17.25 -7.33
CA GLY A 323 -6.98 -18.51 -8.00
C GLY A 323 -6.21 -18.78 -9.31
N GLU A 324 -5.39 -17.84 -9.81
CA GLU A 324 -4.47 -18.07 -10.95
C GLU A 324 -2.99 -18.05 -10.54
N VAL A 325 -2.72 -18.31 -9.26
CA VAL A 325 -1.37 -18.66 -8.82
C VAL A 325 -1.30 -20.14 -8.45
N GLU A 326 -1.49 -20.98 -9.46
CA GLU A 326 -0.77 -22.25 -9.43
C GLU A 326 0.73 -21.94 -9.63
N ARG A 327 1.49 -22.11 -8.54
CA ARG A 327 2.96 -22.02 -8.40
C ARG A 327 3.52 -20.64 -8.04
N LEU A 328 3.23 -20.12 -6.85
CA LEU A 328 4.13 -19.12 -6.26
C LEU A 328 5.40 -19.77 -5.66
N TYR A 329 5.40 -21.06 -5.25
CA TYR A 329 6.61 -21.73 -4.76
C TYR A 329 6.68 -23.28 -4.97
N GLY A 330 6.26 -23.82 -6.11
CA GLY A 330 6.32 -25.29 -6.34
C GLY A 330 6.47 -25.75 -7.80
N SER A 331 7.55 -26.50 -8.06
CA SER A 331 7.82 -27.33 -9.26
C SER A 331 8.17 -26.63 -10.60
N ARG A 332 9.47 -26.31 -10.77
CA ARG A 332 10.15 -26.71 -12.01
C ARG A 332 10.99 -27.93 -11.70
N SER A 333 10.52 -29.11 -12.11
CA SER A 333 11.46 -30.18 -12.46
C SER A 333 12.40 -29.63 -13.54
N PRO A 334 13.72 -29.89 -13.47
CA PRO A 334 14.64 -29.49 -14.53
C PRO A 334 14.18 -30.18 -15.82
N SER A 335 13.53 -29.43 -16.71
CA SER A 335 13.32 -29.90 -18.07
C SER A 335 14.66 -29.76 -18.78
N ILE A 336 15.37 -30.89 -18.80
CA ILE A 336 16.41 -31.20 -19.75
C ILE A 336 15.81 -31.05 -21.16
N HIS A 337 16.05 -29.93 -21.85
CA HIS A 337 16.05 -29.80 -23.31
C HIS A 337 17.04 -28.64 -23.59
N GLY A 338 18.21 -28.80 -24.19
CA GLY A 338 18.54 -29.66 -25.31
C GLY A 338 18.84 -28.78 -26.53
N ARG A 339 20.03 -28.14 -26.53
CA ARG A 339 20.97 -27.98 -27.65
C ARG A 339 22.14 -27.10 -27.24
#